data_AF-A0A497ETZ9-F1
#
_entry.id   AF-A0A497ETZ9-F1
#
_cell.length_a   1.000
_cell.length_b   1.000
_cell.length_c   1.000
_cell.angle_alpha   90.00
_cell.angle_beta   90.00
_cell.angle_gamma   90.00
#
_symmetry.space_group_name_H-M   'P 1'
#
loop_
_entity.id
_entity.type
_entity.pdbx_description
1 polymer ?
#
loop_
_entity_poly.entity_id
_entity_poly.type
_entity_poly.pdbx_seq_one_letter_code
_entity_poly.pdbx_strand_id
1 'polypeptide(L)'
;MKLSFRVLEISESGIRRLFDLAQRSSGIISFGIGEPDYDTPAHIKEAGKKALEEGYTHYTPNAGFLELRDEIAKKLRRENRIEVVSEEVMITSGGTAAIFLALSVLLNPGEEVLTPDPGFVA
;
A
#
# COMPACT_ATOMS: atom_id res chain seq x y z
N MET A 1 25.56 11.58 12.96
CA MET A 1 25.08 10.38 12.24
C MET A 1 25.05 10.73 10.75
N LYS A 2 25.61 9.91 9.85
CA LYS A 2 25.55 10.15 8.40
C LYS A 2 24.38 9.37 7.81
N LEU A 3 23.54 10.04 7.02
CA LEU A 3 22.46 9.41 6.28
C LEU A 3 23.00 8.73 5.02
N SER A 4 22.26 7.75 4.49
CA SER A 4 22.61 7.12 3.20
C SER A 4 22.24 8.04 2.02
N PHE A 5 23.01 7.98 0.93
CA PHE A 5 22.82 8.87 -0.23
C PHE A 5 21.40 8.77 -0.82
N ARG A 6 20.86 7.56 -0.96
CA ARG A 6 19.50 7.34 -1.51
C ARG A 6 18.39 8.10 -0.77
N VAL A 7 18.52 8.31 0.54
CA VAL A 7 17.52 9.06 1.32
C VAL A 7 17.69 10.57 1.11
N LEU A 8 18.92 11.03 0.87
CA LEU A 8 19.22 12.44 0.60
C LEU A 8 18.75 12.88 -0.79
N GLU A 9 18.53 11.94 -1.71
CA GLU A 9 18.03 12.22 -3.07
C GLU A 9 16.50 12.34 -3.14
N ILE A 10 15.77 11.91 -2.10
CA ILE A 10 14.31 12.02 -2.05
C ILE A 10 13.92 13.46 -1.72
N SER A 11 13.11 14.07 -2.59
CA SER A 11 12.62 15.44 -2.40
C SER A 11 11.50 15.53 -1.36
N GLU A 12 11.33 16.70 -0.77
CA GLU A 12 10.20 16.97 0.13
C GLU A 12 8.87 16.89 -0.63
N SER A 13 7.86 16.26 -0.02
CA SER A 13 6.53 16.14 -0.61
C SER A 13 5.80 17.48 -0.61
N GLY A 14 5.53 18.01 -1.81
CA GLY A 14 4.66 19.18 -1.99
C GLY A 14 3.24 18.97 -1.45
N ILE A 15 2.71 17.73 -1.56
CA ILE A 15 1.41 17.34 -0.98
C ILE A 15 1.45 17.50 0.53
N ARG A 16 2.49 16.97 1.20
CA ARG A 16 2.63 17.09 2.66
C ARG A 16 2.69 18.55 3.09
N ARG A 17 3.49 19.36 2.39
CA ARG A 17 3.60 20.80 2.65
C ARG A 17 2.25 21.52 2.52
N LEU A 18 1.46 21.20 1.51
CA LEU A 18 0.12 21.75 1.33
C LEU A 18 -0.82 21.36 2.49
N PHE A 19 -0.81 20.10 2.90
CA PHE A 19 -1.59 19.62 4.05
C PHE A 19 -1.21 20.33 5.35
N ASP A 20 0.08 20.50 5.63
CA ASP A 20 0.57 21.18 6.83
C ASP A 20 0.14 22.66 6.89
N LEU A 21 0.08 23.33 5.73
CA LEU A 21 -0.43 24.71 5.64
C LEU A 21 -1.95 24.76 5.82
N ALA A 22 -2.67 23.80 5.22
CA ALA A 22 -4.12 23.75 5.28
C ALA A 22 -4.62 23.50 6.72
N GLN A 23 -3.97 22.59 7.45
CA GLN A 23 -4.34 22.26 8.84
C GLN A 23 -4.16 23.43 9.82
N ARG A 24 -3.30 24.40 9.50
CA ARG A 24 -3.03 25.59 10.35
C ARG A 24 -4.01 26.73 10.11
N SER A 25 -4.93 26.58 9.17
CA SER A 25 -5.82 27.63 8.71
C SER A 25 -7.28 27.24 8.96
N SER A 26 -8.10 28.19 9.43
CA SER A 26 -9.53 27.96 9.59
C SER A 26 -10.30 28.24 8.29
N GLY A 27 -11.42 27.55 8.09
CA GLY A 27 -12.32 27.77 6.96
C GLY A 27 -11.85 27.20 5.62
N ILE A 28 -10.85 26.33 5.60
CA ILE A 28 -10.39 25.65 4.38
C ILE A 28 -11.23 24.41 4.10
N ILE A 29 -11.61 24.24 2.84
CA ILE A 29 -12.18 22.99 2.30
C ILE A 29 -11.06 22.28 1.54
N SER A 30 -10.77 21.03 1.91
CA SER A 30 -9.72 20.24 1.28
C SER A 30 -10.27 19.39 0.14
N PHE A 31 -9.67 19.51 -1.04
CA PHE A 31 -9.89 18.61 -2.19
C PHE A 31 -8.66 17.74 -2.49
N GLY A 32 -7.68 17.71 -1.59
CA GLY A 32 -6.40 16.99 -1.78
C GLY A 32 -6.35 15.61 -1.13
N ILE A 33 -7.47 15.13 -0.57
CA ILE A 33 -7.53 13.85 0.16
C ILE A 33 -7.49 12.68 -0.83
N GLY A 34 -6.54 11.77 -0.62
CA GLY A 34 -6.33 10.58 -1.47
C GLY A 34 -6.97 9.30 -0.94
N GLU A 35 -7.87 9.41 0.04
CA GLU A 35 -8.60 8.29 0.66
C GLU A 35 -10.11 8.54 0.59
N PRO A 36 -10.94 7.47 0.68
CA PRO A 36 -12.38 7.62 0.73
C PRO A 36 -12.87 8.36 1.98
N ASP A 37 -14.02 9.01 1.87
CA ASP A 37 -14.70 9.74 2.95
C ASP A 37 -15.58 8.84 3.83
N TYR A 38 -15.82 7.59 3.41
CA TYR A 38 -16.63 6.63 4.14
C TYR A 38 -15.79 5.70 5.01
N ASP A 39 -16.41 5.27 6.10
CA ASP A 39 -15.88 4.29 7.03
C ASP A 39 -15.73 2.89 6.40
N THR A 40 -14.78 2.11 6.92
CA THR A 40 -14.69 0.67 6.62
C THR A 40 -16.05 -0.02 6.87
N PRO A 41 -16.57 -0.82 5.91
CA PRO A 41 -17.84 -1.52 6.06
C PRO A 41 -17.94 -2.37 7.33
N ALA A 42 -19.13 -2.39 7.95
CA ALA A 42 -19.35 -3.03 9.26
C ALA A 42 -18.93 -4.50 9.30
N HIS A 43 -19.24 -5.29 8.27
CA HIS A 43 -18.87 -6.71 8.22
C HIS A 43 -17.35 -6.94 8.25
N ILE A 44 -16.54 -6.02 7.71
CA ILE A 44 -15.08 -6.07 7.77
C ILE A 44 -14.59 -5.73 9.18
N LYS A 45 -15.19 -4.70 9.80
CA LYS A 45 -14.90 -4.33 11.20
C LYS A 45 -15.18 -5.51 12.15
N GLU A 46 -16.32 -6.19 11.96
CA GLU A 46 -16.68 -7.38 12.77
C GLU A 46 -15.74 -8.57 12.53
N ALA A 47 -15.33 -8.84 11.28
CA ALA A 47 -14.34 -9.88 11.00
C ALA A 47 -12.99 -9.60 11.69
N GLY A 48 -12.56 -8.34 11.72
CA GLY A 48 -11.34 -7.93 12.43
C GLY A 48 -11.46 -8.13 13.95
N LYS A 49 -12.59 -7.76 14.55
CA LYS A 49 -12.85 -8.01 15.99
C LYS A 49 -12.83 -9.51 16.30
N LYS A 50 -13.52 -10.30 15.48
CA LYS A 50 -13.56 -11.76 15.63
C LYS A 50 -12.17 -12.38 15.53
N ALA A 51 -11.33 -11.92 14.60
CA ALA A 51 -9.95 -12.41 14.48
C ALA A 51 -9.13 -12.13 15.76
N LEU A 52 -9.35 -10.98 16.40
CA LEU A 52 -8.72 -10.68 17.70
C LEU A 52 -9.23 -11.61 18.81
N GLU A 53 -10.55 -11.85 18.87
CA GLU A 53 -11.18 -12.76 19.84
C GLU A 53 -10.69 -14.21 19.66
N GLU A 54 -10.46 -14.65 18.42
CA GLU A 54 -9.95 -15.97 18.06
C GLU A 54 -8.43 -16.10 18.19
N GLY A 55 -7.74 -15.03 18.60
CA GLY A 55 -6.30 -15.09 18.90
C GLY A 55 -5.38 -14.97 17.68
N TYR A 56 -5.85 -14.42 16.54
CA TYR A 56 -4.99 -14.08 15.39
C TYR A 56 -4.09 -12.87 15.68
N THR A 57 -3.18 -13.04 16.64
CA THR A 57 -2.28 -11.98 17.15
C THR A 57 -0.81 -12.37 17.07
N HIS A 58 -0.51 -13.51 16.45
CA HIS A 58 0.84 -14.04 16.25
C HIS A 58 1.34 -13.79 14.83
N TYR A 59 2.59 -14.19 14.58
CA TYR A 59 3.19 -14.06 13.25
C TYR A 59 2.36 -14.74 12.17
N THR A 60 2.28 -14.07 11.04
CA THR A 60 1.74 -14.61 9.80
C THR A 60 2.87 -15.27 8.99
N PRO A 61 2.56 -16.15 8.02
CA PRO A 61 3.53 -16.55 7.01
C PRO A 61 4.06 -15.32 6.27
N ASN A 62 5.33 -15.33 5.85
CA ASN A 62 5.95 -14.19 5.15
C ASN A 62 5.18 -13.74 3.91
N ALA A 63 4.56 -14.68 3.18
CA ALA A 63 3.75 -14.38 2.00
C ALA A 63 2.29 -14.02 2.33
N GLY A 64 1.87 -14.14 3.59
CA GLY A 64 0.48 -14.04 4.05
C GLY A 64 -0.22 -15.39 4.21
N PHE A 65 -1.37 -15.39 4.87
CA PHE A 65 -2.22 -16.57 5.06
C PHE A 65 -2.66 -17.16 3.71
N LEU A 66 -2.66 -18.49 3.63
CA LEU A 66 -2.99 -19.21 2.39
C LEU A 66 -4.41 -18.92 1.94
N GLU A 67 -5.35 -18.90 2.88
CA GLU A 67 -6.77 -18.65 2.66
C GLU A 67 -7.01 -17.29 2.00
N LEU A 68 -6.28 -16.24 2.45
CA LEU A 68 -6.38 -14.92 1.86
C LEU A 68 -5.77 -14.88 0.44
N ARG A 69 -4.64 -15.58 0.23
CA ARG A 69 -3.97 -15.65 -1.07
C ARG A 69 -4.84 -16.37 -2.10
N ASP A 70 -5.49 -17.46 -1.71
CA ASP A 70 -6.45 -18.20 -2.55
C ASP A 70 -7.65 -17.30 -2.95
N GLU A 71 -8.21 -16.55 -2.00
CA GLU A 71 -9.33 -15.65 -2.30
C GLU A 71 -8.92 -14.47 -3.20
N ILE A 72 -7.69 -13.95 -3.07
CA ILE A 72 -7.16 -12.94 -3.98
C ILE A 72 -6.95 -13.51 -5.38
N ALA A 73 -6.39 -14.71 -5.52
CA ALA A 73 -6.24 -15.36 -6.82
C ALA A 73 -7.61 -15.54 -7.52
N LYS A 74 -8.63 -16.00 -6.79
CA LYS A 74 -10.01 -16.10 -7.29
C LYS A 74 -10.58 -14.73 -7.70
N LYS A 75 -10.36 -13.69 -6.89
CA LYS A 75 -10.80 -12.31 -7.19
C LYS A 75 -10.13 -11.80 -8.47
N LEU A 76 -8.82 -11.94 -8.61
CA LEU A 76 -8.06 -11.51 -9.79
C LEU A 76 -8.56 -12.20 -11.06
N ARG A 77 -8.85 -13.51 -10.98
CA ARG A 77 -9.45 -14.25 -12.08
C ARG A 77 -10.83 -13.70 -12.44
N ARG A 78 -11.70 -13.55 -11.44
CA ARG A 78 -13.10 -13.12 -11.62
C ARG A 78 -13.23 -11.70 -12.16
N GLU A 79 -12.46 -10.76 -11.63
CA GLU A 79 -12.64 -9.33 -11.87
C GLU A 79 -11.64 -8.75 -12.87
N ASN A 80 -10.44 -9.34 -12.96
CA ASN A 80 -9.35 -8.81 -13.78
C ASN A 80 -8.96 -9.74 -14.93
N ARG A 81 -9.51 -10.97 -14.99
CA ARG A 81 -9.14 -12.02 -15.96
C ARG A 81 -7.66 -12.39 -15.89
N ILE A 82 -7.08 -12.28 -14.69
CA ILE A 82 -5.69 -12.65 -14.40
C ILE A 82 -5.72 -14.05 -13.78
N GLU A 83 -5.16 -15.03 -14.48
CA GLU A 83 -5.03 -16.40 -14.00
C GLU A 83 -3.72 -16.54 -13.21
N VAL A 84 -3.83 -16.70 -11.89
CA VAL A 84 -2.70 -16.92 -10.98
C VAL A 84 -3.07 -17.97 -9.93
N VAL A 85 -2.06 -18.65 -9.40
CA VAL A 85 -2.20 -19.52 -8.23
C VAL A 85 -1.78 -18.79 -6.95
N SER A 86 -2.13 -19.32 -5.76
CA SER A 86 -1.81 -18.62 -4.52
C SER A 86 -0.31 -18.48 -4.27
N GLU A 87 0.52 -19.39 -4.81
CA GLU A 87 1.99 -19.30 -4.81
C GLU A 87 2.51 -18.01 -5.48
N GLU A 88 1.76 -17.44 -6.41
CA GLU A 88 2.08 -16.21 -7.15
C GLU A 88 1.51 -14.95 -6.48
N VAL A 89 0.82 -15.09 -5.34
CA VAL A 89 0.22 -13.99 -4.57
C VAL A 89 0.97 -13.77 -3.27
N MET A 90 1.36 -12.52 -2.99
CA MET A 90 1.96 -12.10 -1.73
C MET A 90 1.14 -10.97 -1.09
N ILE A 91 0.89 -11.08 0.21
CA ILE A 91 0.22 -10.04 1.00
C ILE A 91 1.26 -9.06 1.53
N THR A 92 1.03 -7.77 1.34
CA THR A 92 1.92 -6.69 1.78
C THR A 92 1.17 -5.65 2.62
N SER A 93 1.92 -4.82 3.35
CA SER A 93 1.37 -3.68 4.09
C SER A 93 0.95 -2.55 3.15
N GLY A 94 -0.19 -2.74 2.48
CA GLY A 94 -0.70 -1.85 1.44
C GLY A 94 0.04 -1.98 0.10
N GLY A 95 -0.48 -1.29 -0.92
CA GLY A 95 0.06 -1.34 -2.29
C GLY A 95 1.44 -0.69 -2.43
N THR A 96 1.74 0.35 -1.64
CA THR A 96 3.05 1.02 -1.66
C THR A 96 4.17 0.07 -1.28
N ALA A 97 3.96 -0.80 -0.27
CA ALA A 97 4.94 -1.82 0.10
C ALA A 97 5.15 -2.85 -1.00
N ALA A 98 4.10 -3.22 -1.75
CA ALA A 98 4.23 -4.13 -2.90
C ALA A 98 5.12 -3.53 -4.00
N ILE A 99 4.90 -2.25 -4.36
CA ILE A 99 5.71 -1.55 -5.35
C ILE A 99 7.16 -1.44 -4.88
N PHE A 100 7.38 -1.01 -3.63
CA PHE A 100 8.71 -0.90 -3.04
C PHE A 100 9.48 -2.23 -3.08
N LEU A 101 8.84 -3.33 -2.69
CA LEU A 101 9.44 -4.67 -2.70
C LEU A 101 9.74 -5.12 -4.13
N ALA A 102 8.81 -4.93 -5.07
CA ALA A 102 9.03 -5.30 -6.47
C ALA A 102 10.24 -4.57 -7.07
N LEU A 103 10.34 -3.25 -6.86
CA LEU A 103 11.49 -2.47 -7.32
C LEU A 103 12.79 -2.90 -6.64
N SER A 104 12.75 -3.16 -5.32
CA SER A 104 13.93 -3.56 -4.55
C SER A 104 14.47 -4.94 -4.94
N VAL A 105 13.63 -5.84 -5.43
CA VAL A 105 14.02 -7.20 -5.86
C VAL A 105 14.46 -7.23 -7.32
N LEU A 106 13.88 -6.39 -8.17
CA LEU A 106 14.10 -6.42 -9.61
C LEU A 106 15.25 -5.52 -10.08
N LEU A 107 15.57 -4.44 -9.35
CA LEU A 107 16.46 -3.39 -9.85
C LEU A 107 17.86 -3.39 -9.21
N ASN A 108 18.87 -3.20 -10.05
CA ASN A 108 20.24 -2.90 -9.67
C ASN A 108 20.57 -1.40 -9.79
N PRO A 109 21.62 -0.91 -9.10
CA PRO A 109 22.07 0.47 -9.27
C PRO A 109 22.41 0.81 -10.73
N GLY A 110 21.83 1.89 -11.24
CA GLY A 110 22.02 2.36 -12.61
C GLY A 110 21.00 1.82 -13.61
N GLU A 111 20.12 0.90 -13.21
CA GLU A 111 18.97 0.49 -14.03
C GLU A 111 17.84 1.53 -13.97
N GLU A 112 17.08 1.62 -15.06
CA GLU A 112 16.07 2.66 -15.26
C GLU A 112 14.65 2.10 -15.14
N VAL A 113 13.74 2.93 -14.61
CA VAL A 113 12.30 2.64 -14.50
C VAL A 113 11.53 3.71 -15.25
N LEU A 114 10.71 3.30 -16.22
CA LEU A 114 9.82 4.23 -16.90
C LEU A 114 8.63 4.58 -16.00
N THR A 115 8.42 5.88 -15.76
CA THR A 115 7.28 6.39 -15.00
C THR A 115 6.41 7.29 -15.89
N PRO A 116 5.08 7.11 -15.89
CA PRO A 116 4.21 8.02 -16.60
C PRO A 116 4.17 9.38 -15.89
N ASP A 117 4.11 10.46 -16.67
CA ASP A 117 3.91 11.82 -16.17
C ASP A 117 2.64 12.43 -16.82
N PRO A 118 1.57 12.72 -16.06
CA PRO A 118 1.46 12.61 -14.60
C PRO A 118 1.30 11.16 -14.10
N GLY A 119 1.90 10.86 -12.94
CA GLY A 119 1.87 9.54 -12.29
C GLY A 119 1.62 9.63 -10.78
N PHE A 120 1.48 8.47 -10.12
CA PHE A 120 1.49 8.41 -8.66
C PHE A 120 2.84 8.92 -8.13
N VAL A 121 2.81 9.68 -7.03
CA VAL A 121 4.02 10.30 -6.49
C VAL A 121 5.02 9.21 -6.08
N ALA A 122 6.18 9.23 -6.74
CA ALA A 122 7.32 8.35 -6.48
C ALA A 122 8.31 9.00 -5.49
#